data_AF-A0A078GI53-F1
#
_entry.id   AF-A0A078GI53-F1
#
_cell.length_a   1.000
_cell.length_b   1.000
_cell.length_c   1.000
_cell.angle_alpha   90.00
_cell.angle_beta   90.00
_cell.angle_gamma   90.00
#
_symmetry.space_group_name_H-M   'P 1'
#
loop_
_entity.id
_entity.type
_entity.pdbx_description
1 polymer ?
#
loop_
_entity_poly.entity_id
_entity_poly.type
_entity_poly.pdbx_seq_one_letter_code
_entity_poly.pdbx_strand_id
1 'polypeptide(L)' 'MEAFEKLEKVGGGTYGKVYRAREKAIGLIVALKKTRLHEDE' A
#
# COMPACT_ATOMS: atom_id res chain seq x y z
N MET A 1 -3.43 2.44 11.43
CA MET A 1 -3.56 2.70 9.98
C MET A 1 -3.41 4.17 9.61
N GLU A 2 -3.26 5.10 10.56
CA GLU A 2 -3.20 6.54 10.27
C GLU A 2 -1.82 7.09 9.92
N ALA A 3 -0.76 6.29 10.01
CA ALA A 3 0.63 6.71 9.76
C ALA A 3 0.94 6.98 8.27
N PHE A 4 0.15 6.42 7.35
CA PHE A 4 0.37 6.55 5.92
C PHE A 4 -0.87 7.12 5.22
N GLU A 5 -0.68 8.15 4.43
CA GLU A 5 -1.69 8.71 3.54
C GLU A 5 -1.58 8.05 2.17
N LYS A 6 -2.60 7.29 1.79
CA LYS A 6 -2.65 6.60 0.50
C LYS A 6 -3.00 7.61 -0.60
N LEU A 7 -2.15 7.72 -1.62
CA LEU A 7 -2.32 8.67 -2.72
C LEU A 7 -3.01 8.02 -3.93
N GLU A 8 -2.29 7.16 -4.65
CA GLU A 8 -2.77 6.56 -5.90
C GLU A 8 -2.34 5.10 -6.02
N LYS A 9 -3.06 4.32 -6.83
CA LYS A 9 -2.66 2.94 -7.16
C LYS A 9 -1.63 2.98 -8.27
N VAL A 10 -0.43 2.48 -7.99
CA VAL A 10 0.68 2.45 -8.96
C VAL A 10 0.82 1.10 -9.66
N GLY A 11 0.25 0.04 -9.10
CA GLY A 11 0.34 -1.28 -9.72
C GLY A 11 -0.53 -2.32 -9.04
N GLY A 12 -0.66 -3.48 -9.68
CA GLY A 12 -1.30 -4.65 -9.11
C GLY A 12 -0.94 -5.91 -9.87
N GLY A 13 -0.89 -7.02 -9.16
CA GLY A 13 -0.67 -8.35 -9.70
C GLY A 13 -1.48 -9.40 -8.93
N THR A 14 -1.28 -10.66 -9.26
CA THR A 14 -2.01 -11.81 -8.70
C THR A 14 -2.06 -11.80 -7.17
N TYR A 15 -0.96 -11.39 -6.53
CA TYR A 15 -0.79 -11.44 -5.07
C TYR A 15 -1.08 -10.13 -4.34
N GLY A 16 -1.54 -9.07 -5.02
CA GLY A 16 -1.86 -7.83 -4.33
C GLY A 16 -1.84 -6.56 -5.16
N LYS A 17 -2.09 -5.44 -4.48
CA LYS A 17 -2.12 -4.09 -5.06
C LYS A 17 -1.04 -3.23 -4.41
N VAL A 18 -0.35 -2.44 -5.22
CA VAL A 18 0.67 -1.48 -4.76
C VAL A 18 0.12 -0.07 -4.89
N TYR A 19 0.29 0.71 -3.83
CA TYR A 19 -0.16 2.09 -3.76
C TYR A 19 1.01 3.00 -3.43
N ARG A 20 1.08 4.15 -4.07
CA ARG A 20 1.92 5.24 -3.61
C ARG A 20 1.25 5.85 -2.38
N ALA A 21 2.03 6.11 -1.35
CA ALA A 21 1.56 6.73 -0.12
C ALA A 21 2.58 7.74 0.38
N ARG A 22 2.16 8.59 1.31
CA ARG A 22 3.03 9.50 2.05
C ARG A 22 3.06 9.07 3.50
N GLU A 23 4.25 8.92 4.05
CA GLU A 23 4.41 8.73 5.49
C GLU A 23 4.17 10.06 6.21
N LYS A 24 3.20 10.11 7.13
CA LYS A 24 2.80 11.37 7.77
C LYS A 24 3.85 11.89 8.76
N ALA A 25 4.67 11.01 9.32
CA ALA A 25 5.70 11.40 10.30
C ALA A 25 6.85 12.18 9.67
N ILE A 26 7.29 11.78 8.46
CA ILE A 26 8.49 12.33 7.81
C ILE A 26 8.21 12.96 6.44
N GLY A 27 6.99 12.84 5.92
CA GLY A 27 6.57 13.41 4.64
C GLY A 27 7.12 12.68 3.40
N LEU A 28 7.83 11.57 3.56
CA LEU A 28 8.43 10.84 2.44
C LEU A 28 7.38 10.06 1.64
N ILE A 29 7.65 9.96 0.34
CA ILE A 29 6.86 9.13 -0.57
C ILE A 29 7.33 7.68 -0.46
N VAL A 30 6.39 6.78 -0.16
CA VAL A 30 6.63 5.35 0.02
C VAL A 30 5.66 4.52 -0.83
N ALA A 31 5.96 3.24 -1.03
CA ALA A 31 5.09 2.29 -1.70
C ALA A 31 4.49 1.31 -0.68
N LEU A 32 3.16 1.21 -0.63
CA LEU A 32 2.43 0.25 0.21
C LEU A 32 1.96 -0.92 -0.63
N LYS A 33 2.49 -2.12 -0.37
CA LYS A 33 2.01 -3.37 -0.97
C LYS A 33 0.95 -4.00 -0.06
N LYS A 34 -0.31 -3.95 -0.50
CA LYS A 34 -1.40 -4.70 0.12
C LYS A 34 -1.42 -6.11 -0.49
N THR A 35 -0.89 -7.08 0.25
CA THR A 35 -0.98 -8.50 -0.12
C THR A 35 -2.42 -8.97 0.01
N ARG A 36 -2.89 -9.76 -0.97
CA ARG A 36 -4.03 -10.65 -0.75
C ARG A 36 -3.43 -11.92 -0.18
N LEU A 37 -3.51 -12.05 1.15
CA LEU A 37 -3.51 -13.38 1.73
C LEU A 37 -4.86 -13.95 1.31
N HIS A 38 -4.87 -14.96 0.45
CA HIS A 38 -5.99 -15.89 0.48
C HIS A 38 -5.93 -16.44 1.91
N GLU A 39 -6.89 -16.06 2.76
CA GLU A 39 -7.24 -16.97 3.85
C GLU A 39 -7.59 -18.26 3.11
N ASP A 40 -6.74 -19.26 3.28
CA ASP A 40 -7.07 -20.63 2.91
C ASP A 40 -8.48 -20.91 3.43
N GLU A 41 -9.34 -21.50 2.58
CA GLU A 41 -10.62 -22.07 3.00
C GLU A 41 -10.47 -22.91 4.29
#